data_AF-A0A9W4TFJ6-F1
#
_entry.id   AF-A0A9W4TFJ6-F1
#
_cell.length_a   1.000
_cell.length_b   1.000
_cell.length_c   1.000
_cell.angle_alpha   90.00
_cell.angle_beta   90.00
_cell.angle_gamma   90.00
#
_symmetry.space_group_name_H-M   'P 1'
#
loop_
_entity.id
_entity.type
_entity.pdbx_description
1 polymer ?
#
loop_
_entity_poly.entity_id
_entity_poly.type
_entity_poly.pdbx_seq_one_letter_code
_entity_poly.pdbx_strand_id
1 'polypeptide(L)'
;MTSGDYLERVIYGLPIGLVTFFIGLIFYVLYKKKNIKPVYGVKRGNIFEYISDSIKILAYHYSMALMFIGGVIIVMALVFLILFFLS
;
A
#
# COMPACT_ATOMS: atom_id res chain seq x y z
N MET A 1 -11.45 -17.91 20.69
CA MET A 1 -10.48 -16.80 20.81
C MET A 1 -10.78 -16.08 22.09
N THR A 2 -9.74 -15.80 22.87
CA THR A 2 -9.82 -14.99 24.09
C THR A 2 -9.74 -13.50 23.75
N SER A 3 -10.13 -12.63 24.68
CA SER A 3 -9.92 -11.19 24.56
C SER A 3 -8.43 -10.85 24.32
N GLY A 4 -7.51 -11.58 24.96
CA GLY A 4 -6.07 -11.46 24.72
C GLY A 4 -5.67 -11.69 23.26
N ASP A 5 -6.24 -12.71 22.61
CA ASP A 5 -5.94 -13.04 21.21
C ASP A 5 -6.36 -11.91 20.25
N TYR A 6 -7.48 -11.22 20.56
CA TYR A 6 -7.93 -10.07 19.77
C TYR A 6 -6.98 -8.88 19.93
N LEU A 7 -6.60 -8.57 21.17
CA LEU A 7 -5.70 -7.45 21.46
C LEU A 7 -4.32 -7.65 20.81
N GLU A 8 -3.79 -8.88 20.85
CA GLU A 8 -2.52 -9.22 20.22
C GLU A 8 -2.54 -8.95 18.70
N ARG A 9 -3.63 -9.33 18.02
CA ARG A 9 -3.83 -9.05 16.58
C ARG A 9 -3.90 -7.56 16.27
N VAL A 10 -4.45 -6.75 17.17
CA VAL A 10 -4.44 -5.28 17.03
C VAL A 10 -3.02 -4.73 17.17
N ILE A 11 -2.29 -5.17 18.20
CA ILE A 11 -0.93 -4.70 18.50
C ILE A 11 0.01 -4.96 17.33
N TYR A 12 -0.09 -6.11 16.67
CA TYR A 12 0.74 -6.42 15.50
C TYR A 12 0.15 -5.89 14.19
N GLY A 13 -1.16 -6.04 13.99
CA GLY A 13 -1.82 -5.69 12.74
C GLY A 13 -1.83 -4.19 12.47
N LEU A 14 -2.13 -3.37 13.47
CA LEU A 14 -2.28 -1.93 13.29
C LEU A 14 -0.97 -1.26 12.83
N PRO A 15 0.20 -1.50 13.47
CA PRO A 15 1.47 -0.95 13.00
C PRO A 15 1.86 -1.45 11.60
N ILE A 16 1.68 -2.75 11.32
CA ILE A 16 2.01 -3.32 9.99
C ILE A 16 1.15 -2.68 8.89
N GLY A 17 -0.15 -2.54 9.15
CA GLY A 17 -1.09 -1.91 8.22
C GLY A 17 -0.75 -0.45 7.96
N LEU A 18 -0.47 0.32 9.03
CA LEU A 18 -0.07 1.72 8.93
C LEU A 18 1.24 1.88 8.16
N VAL A 19 2.28 1.11 8.49
CA VAL A 19 3.58 1.17 7.80
C VAL A 19 3.40 0.88 6.32
N THR A 20 2.68 -0.19 5.98
CA THR A 20 2.45 -0.58 4.58
C THR A 20 1.67 0.50 3.82
N PHE A 21 0.63 1.06 4.46
CA PHE A 21 -0.18 2.13 3.88
C PHE A 21 0.64 3.40 3.63
N PHE A 22 1.40 3.86 4.63
CA PHE A 22 2.20 5.08 4.53
C PHE A 22 3.37 4.94 3.57
N ILE A 23 4.02 3.78 3.50
CA ILE A 23 5.04 3.50 2.48
C ILE A 23 4.42 3.64 1.08
N GLY A 24 3.27 3.00 0.84
CA GLY A 24 2.54 3.14 -0.42
C GLY A 24 2.18 4.60 -0.74
N LEU A 25 1.68 5.34 0.26
CA LEU A 25 1.32 6.75 0.13
C LEU A 25 2.54 7.63 -0.22
N ILE A 26 3.67 7.44 0.45
CA ILE A 26 4.91 8.18 0.18
C ILE A 26 5.34 7.96 -1.27
N PHE A 27 5.38 6.70 -1.72
CA PHE A 27 5.74 6.39 -3.11
C PHE A 27 4.75 6.99 -4.10
N TYR A 28 3.45 6.90 -3.82
CA TYR A 28 2.41 7.50 -4.66
C TYR A 28 2.57 9.02 -4.78
N VAL A 29 2.80 9.73 -3.67
CA VAL A 29 3.01 11.19 -3.65
C VAL A 29 4.27 11.58 -4.41
N LEU A 30 5.38 10.88 -4.17
CA LEU A 30 6.64 11.11 -4.89
C LEU A 30 6.46 10.92 -6.40
N TYR A 31 5.70 9.89 -6.79
CA TYR A 31 5.43 9.57 -8.18
C TYR A 31 4.54 10.63 -8.84
N LYS A 32 3.47 11.06 -8.16
CA LYS A 32 2.58 12.14 -8.62
C LYS A 32 3.34 13.47 -8.76
N LYS A 33 4.22 13.81 -7.81
CA LYS A 33 5.01 15.05 -7.81
C LYS A 33 5.99 15.12 -8.99
N LYS A 34 6.55 13.99 -9.42
CA LYS A 34 7.46 13.93 -10.57
C LYS A 34 6.73 13.96 -11.92
N ASN A 35 5.39 14.09 -11.93
CA ASN A 35 4.54 14.13 -13.12
C ASN A 35 4.82 12.98 -14.11
N ILE A 36 5.25 11.83 -13.56
CA ILE A 36 5.54 10.62 -14.31
C ILE A 36 4.22 9.92 -14.54
N LYS A 37 3.26 10.54 -15.24
CA LYS A 37 2.10 9.76 -15.67
C LYS A 37 2.61 8.73 -16.67
N PRO A 38 2.33 7.43 -16.46
CA PRO A 38 2.71 6.44 -17.45
C PRO A 38 1.98 6.76 -18.74
N VAL A 39 2.74 7.08 -19.79
CA VAL A 39 2.16 7.32 -21.11
C VAL A 39 2.11 5.99 -21.83
N TYR A 40 0.92 5.43 -21.95
CA TYR A 40 0.69 4.16 -22.62
C TYR A 40 0.81 4.31 -24.13
N GLY A 41 1.42 3.34 -24.82
CA GLY A 41 1.37 3.24 -26.27
C GLY A 41 2.25 4.23 -27.06
N VAL A 42 3.21 4.90 -26.42
CA VAL A 42 4.16 5.78 -27.13
C VAL A 42 5.26 4.95 -27.78
N LYS A 43 5.40 5.03 -29.12
CA LYS A 43 6.55 4.45 -29.82
C LYS A 43 7.81 5.24 -29.44
N ARG A 44 8.62 4.70 -28.53
CA ARG A 44 9.93 5.27 -28.18
C ARG A 44 11.04 4.69 -29.06
N GLY A 45 12.03 5.52 -29.39
CA GLY A 45 13.17 5.10 -30.22
C GLY A 45 14.22 4.25 -29.48
N ASN A 46 14.21 4.25 -28.15
CA ASN A 46 15.24 3.61 -27.32
C ASN A 46 14.66 2.63 -26.29
N ILE A 47 15.29 1.45 -26.17
CA ILE A 47 14.93 0.38 -25.22
C ILE A 47 15.01 0.83 -23.76
N PHE A 48 16.00 1.64 -23.40
CA PHE A 48 16.15 2.16 -22.03
C PHE A 48 14.94 2.98 -21.58
N GLU A 49 14.30 3.70 -22.49
CA GLU A 49 13.13 4.50 -22.17
C GLU A 49 11.90 3.62 -21.94
N TYR A 50 11.75 2.51 -22.68
CA TYR A 50 10.70 1.52 -22.42
C TYR A 50 10.86 0.85 -21.06
N ILE A 51 12.10 0.50 -20.67
CA ILE A 51 12.37 -0.09 -19.36
C ILE A 51 12.06 0.93 -18.26
N SER A 52 12.48 2.17 -18.42
CA SER A 52 12.16 3.26 -17.48
C SER A 52 10.65 3.41 -17.29
N ASP A 53 9.88 3.49 -18.39
CA ASP A 53 8.42 3.62 -18.33
C ASP A 53 7.75 2.40 -17.72
N SER A 54 8.27 1.19 -17.97
CA SER A 54 7.76 -0.05 -17.36
C SER A 54 7.99 -0.08 -15.84
N ILE A 55 9.19 0.29 -15.37
CA ILE A 55 9.50 0.40 -13.94
C ILE A 55 8.60 1.44 -13.27
N LYS A 56 8.38 2.55 -13.97
CA LYS A 56 7.48 3.60 -13.50
C LYS A 56 6.05 3.06 -13.37
N ILE A 57 5.50 2.40 -14.38
CA ILE A 57 4.16 1.80 -14.33
C ILE A 57 4.05 0.83 -13.16
N LEU A 58 5.05 -0.06 -13.03
CA LEU A 58 5.10 -1.07 -11.99
C LEU A 58 5.09 -0.41 -10.61
N ALA A 59 5.97 0.56 -10.36
CA ALA A 59 6.06 1.29 -9.10
C ALA A 59 4.74 1.97 -8.72
N TYR A 60 4.02 2.55 -9.67
CA TYR A 60 2.70 3.15 -9.42
C TYR A 60 1.68 2.10 -8.96
N HIS A 61 1.56 0.98 -9.66
CA HIS A 61 0.62 -0.09 -9.29
C HIS A 61 1.00 -0.74 -7.95
N TYR A 62 2.29 -0.96 -7.70
CA TYR A 62 2.78 -1.42 -6.41
C TYR A 62 2.45 -0.44 -5.27
N SER A 63 2.58 0.87 -5.49
CA SER A 63 2.25 1.89 -4.48
C SER A 63 0.76 1.86 -4.11
N MET A 64 -0.11 1.72 -5.12
CA MET A 64 -1.56 1.60 -4.93
C MET A 64 -1.93 0.27 -4.23
N ALA A 65 -1.27 -0.82 -4.60
CA ALA A 65 -1.46 -2.13 -3.95
C ALA A 65 -1.03 -2.11 -2.48
N LEU A 66 0.10 -1.47 -2.16
CA LEU A 66 0.57 -1.29 -0.77
C LEU A 66 -0.43 -0.48 0.06
N MET A 67 -0.95 0.63 -0.48
CA MET A 67 -2.01 1.39 0.17
C MET A 67 -3.26 0.54 0.40
N PHE A 68 -3.68 -0.24 -0.59
CA PHE A 68 -4.87 -1.11 -0.47
C PHE A 68 -4.67 -2.19 0.61
N ILE A 69 -3.57 -2.94 0.56
CA ILE A 69 -3.24 -3.99 1.53
C ILE A 69 -3.11 -3.40 2.93
N GLY A 70 -2.38 -2.30 3.09
CA GLY A 70 -2.25 -1.61 4.37
C GLY A 70 -3.61 -1.15 4.93
N GLY A 71 -4.48 -0.62 4.07
CA GLY A 71 -5.84 -0.23 4.42
C GLY A 71 -6.69 -1.42 4.91
N VAL A 72 -6.64 -2.55 4.21
CA VAL A 72 -7.35 -3.78 4.62
C VAL A 72 -6.87 -4.26 5.98
N ILE A 73 -5.56 -4.27 6.23
CA ILE A 73 -4.98 -4.67 7.51
C ILE A 73 -5.44 -3.74 8.64
N ILE A 74 -5.48 -2.42 8.41
CA ILE A 74 -5.99 -1.45 9.38
C ILE A 74 -7.47 -1.72 9.70
N VAL A 75 -8.31 -1.94 8.69
CA VAL A 75 -9.73 -2.25 8.88
C VAL A 75 -9.90 -3.54 9.70
N MET A 76 -9.13 -4.59 9.37
CA MET A 76 -9.15 -5.84 10.14
C MET A 76 -8.69 -5.64 11.59
N ALA A 77 -7.66 -4.82 11.82
CA ALA A 77 -7.22 -4.48 13.17
C ALA A 77 -8.32 -3.73 13.95
N LEU A 78 -9.05 -2.81 13.31
CA LEU A 78 -10.19 -2.13 13.94
C LEU A 78 -11.32 -3.10 14.29
N VAL A 79 -11.62 -4.06 13.41
CA VAL A 79 -12.59 -5.13 13.70
C VAL A 79 -12.17 -5.93 14.94
N PHE A 80 -10.92 -6.34 15.03
CA PHE A 80 -10.41 -7.04 16.22
C PHE A 80 -10.42 -6.18 17.48
N LEU A 81 -10.17 -4.88 17.36
CA LEU A 81 -10.29 -3.96 18.49
C LEU A 81 -11.74 -3.88 19.00
N ILE A 82 -12.72 -3.83 18.11
CA ILE A 82 -14.14 -3.87 18.50
C ILE A 82 -14.48 -5.21 19.17
N LEU A 83 -14.03 -6.33 18.60
CA LEU A 83 -14.27 -7.67 19.16
C LEU A 83 -13.65 -7.84 20.55
N PHE A 84 -12.49 -7.24 20.81
CA PHE A 84 -11.86 -7.22 22.14
C PHE A 84 -12.76 -6.57 23.19
N PHE A 85 -13.42 -5.46 22.88
CA PHE A 85 -14.33 -4.78 23.83
C PHE A 85 -15.66 -5.52 24.03
N LEU A 86 -16.02 -6.43 23.12
CA LEU A 86 -17.25 -7.21 23.16
C LEU A 86 -17.09 -8.60 23.81
N SER A 87 -15.85 -9.06 24.00
CA SER A 87 -15.51 -10.38 24.57
C SER A 87 -15.13 -10.30 26.04
#